data_AF-A0A1I5SF34-F1
#
_entry.id   AF-A0A1I5SF34-F1
#
_cell.length_a   1.000
_cell.length_b   1.000
_cell.length_c   1.000
_cell.angle_alpha   90.00
_cell.angle_beta   90.00
_cell.angle_gamma   90.00
#
_symmetry.space_group_name_H-M   'P 1'
#
loop_
_entity.id
_entity.type
_entity.pdbx_description
1 polymer ?
#
loop_
_entity_poly.entity_id
_entity_poly.type
_entity_poly.pdbx_seq_one_letter_code
_entity_poly.pdbx_strand_id
1 'polypeptide(L)'
;EVALHLTGSDQYTVWNTDSNGTVVSNGTGGVVVSGSSLVLEALEPSFHQDLNGDGVIGAPTSSATAQAQPGSEAPHHWTIDSHLGYLISH
;
A
#
# COMPACT_ATOMS: atom_id res chain seq x y z
N GLU A 1 10.10 17.05 11.21
CA GLU A 1 9.96 15.60 11.47
C GLU A 1 11.32 14.93 11.50
N VAL A 2 11.45 13.80 12.19
CA VAL A 2 12.66 12.98 12.26
C VAL A 2 12.27 11.50 12.26
N ALA A 3 12.94 10.72 11.42
CA ALA A 3 12.82 9.26 11.37
C ALA A 3 14.04 8.63 12.06
N LEU A 4 13.81 7.65 12.94
CA LEU A 4 14.87 6.80 13.47
C LEU A 4 14.71 5.38 12.92
N HIS A 5 15.83 4.83 12.46
CA HIS A 5 15.99 3.44 12.07
C HIS A 5 16.86 2.73 13.13
N LEU A 6 16.32 1.70 13.77
CA LEU A 6 17.04 0.88 14.74
C LEU A 6 17.95 -0.13 14.04
N THR A 7 19.15 0.30 13.66
CA THR A 7 20.13 -0.54 12.94
C THR A 7 20.35 -1.89 13.64
N GLY A 8 20.06 -3.00 12.94
CA GLY A 8 20.08 -4.36 13.48
C GLY A 8 18.69 -5.00 13.60
N SER A 9 17.63 -4.23 13.40
CA SER A 9 16.26 -4.68 13.23
C SER A 9 15.57 -3.79 12.20
N ASP A 10 14.74 -4.36 11.33
CA ASP A 10 13.98 -3.58 10.34
C ASP A 10 12.81 -2.85 11.04
N GLN A 11 13.15 -1.93 11.93
CA GLN A 11 12.25 -1.27 12.87
C GLN A 11 12.45 0.25 12.84
N TYR A 12 11.33 0.96 12.74
CA TYR A 12 11.28 2.39 12.50
C TYR A 12 10.28 3.08 13.42
N THR A 13 10.57 4.32 13.74
CA THR A 13 9.63 5.23 14.40
C THR A 13 9.87 6.65 13.91
N VAL A 14 8.80 7.44 13.82
CA VAL A 14 8.84 8.82 13.32
C VAL A 14 8.24 9.74 14.36
N TRP A 15 8.93 10.86 14.62
CA TRP A 15 8.40 11.96 15.42
C TRP A 15 8.27 13.23 14.58
N ASN A 16 7.12 13.88 14.70
CA ASN A 16 6.93 15.21 14.15
C ASN A 16 7.56 16.22 15.09
N THR A 17 8.38 17.10 14.52
CA THR A 17 9.09 18.14 15.24
C THR A 17 8.70 19.51 14.72
N ASP A 18 8.69 20.51 15.59
CA ASP A 18 8.62 21.91 15.17
C ASP A 18 9.95 22.39 14.57
N SER A 19 10.00 23.65 14.12
CA SER A 19 11.23 24.25 13.55
C SER A 19 12.39 24.35 14.55
N ASN A 20 12.14 24.19 15.85
CA ASN A 20 13.15 24.20 16.91
C ASN A 20 13.63 22.78 17.25
N GLY A 21 13.08 21.74 16.62
CA GLY A 21 13.40 20.34 16.91
C GLY A 21 12.63 19.75 18.09
N THR A 22 11.62 20.44 18.63
CA THR A 22 10.79 19.93 19.72
C THR A 22 9.79 18.92 19.17
N VAL A 23 9.70 17.74 19.78
CA VAL A 23 8.69 16.73 19.39
C VAL A 23 7.29 17.22 19.77
N VAL A 24 6.40 17.30 18.78
CA VAL A 24 5.01 17.76 18.94
C VAL A 24 3.98 16.64 18.75
N SER A 25 4.31 15.59 18.01
CA SER A 25 3.47 14.39 17.85
C SER A 25 4.26 13.18 17.31
N ASN A 26 3.61 12.02 17.25
CA ASN A 26 4.20 10.77 16.78
C ASN A 26 3.72 10.47 15.36
N GLY A 27 4.63 10.41 14.39
CA GLY A 27 4.33 10.14 12.97
C GLY A 27 3.89 8.70 12.73
N THR A 28 4.46 7.73 13.45
CA THR A 28 4.03 6.31 13.40
C THR A 28 2.93 5.98 14.41
N GLY A 29 2.28 6.99 15.01
CA GLY A 29 1.22 6.77 16.01
C GLY A 29 1.73 6.33 17.40
N GLY A 30 3.02 6.48 17.67
CA GLY A 30 3.64 6.17 18.98
C GLY A 30 4.03 4.71 19.14
N VAL A 31 4.05 3.95 18.04
CA VAL A 31 4.53 2.58 17.99
C VAL A 31 5.74 2.47 17.06
N VAL A 32 6.55 1.44 17.30
CA VAL A 32 7.59 1.03 16.36
C VAL A 32 6.95 0.15 15.30
N VAL A 33 7.24 0.44 14.03
CA VAL A 33 6.71 -0.28 12.87
C VAL A 33 7.84 -0.98 12.11
N SER A 34 7.51 -1.99 11.31
CA SER A 34 8.47 -2.63 10.40
C SER A 34 8.76 -1.76 9.17
N GLY A 35 9.85 -2.05 8.45
CA GLY A 35 10.21 -1.36 7.20
C GLY A 35 9.17 -1.51 6.11
N SER A 36 8.52 -2.68 6.01
CA SER A 36 7.41 -2.96 5.09
C SER A 36 6.03 -2.47 5.56
N SER A 37 5.98 -1.64 6.60
CA SER A 37 4.71 -1.12 7.10
C SER A 37 4.21 0.00 6.19
N LEU A 38 2.97 -0.11 5.72
CA LEU A 38 2.29 0.96 4.98
C LEU A 38 2.29 2.31 5.73
N VAL A 39 2.38 2.29 7.07
CA VAL A 39 2.49 3.52 7.88
C VAL A 39 3.83 4.21 7.64
N LEU A 40 4.92 3.44 7.55
CA LEU A 40 6.25 3.99 7.26
C LEU A 40 6.32 4.49 5.82
N GLU A 41 5.88 3.67 4.87
CA GLU A 41 5.89 4.00 3.44
C GLU A 41 5.06 5.26 3.15
N ALA A 42 3.91 5.44 3.83
CA ALA A 42 3.10 6.66 3.70
C ALA A 42 3.80 7.94 4.21
N LEU A 43 4.86 7.83 5.01
CA LEU A 43 5.64 8.96 5.54
C LEU A 43 6.84 9.31 4.65
N GLU A 44 7.33 8.38 3.82
CA GLU A 44 8.48 8.59 2.92
C GLU A 44 8.37 9.84 2.02
N PRO A 45 7.20 10.18 1.44
CA PRO A 45 7.07 11.39 0.64
C PRO A 45 7.36 12.68 1.42
N SER A 46 7.10 12.71 2.74
CA SER A 46 7.39 13.88 3.58
C SER A 46 8.90 14.07 3.76
N PHE A 47 9.65 12.97 3.83
CA PHE A 47 11.11 12.98 3.91
C PHE A 47 11.79 13.16 2.54
N HIS A 48 11.07 12.89 1.44
CA HIS A 48 11.63 12.80 0.08
C HIS A 48 12.75 11.75 -0.01
N GLN A 49 12.63 10.70 0.79
CA GLN A 49 13.62 9.63 0.92
C GLN A 49 12.89 8.29 0.94
N ASP A 50 13.53 7.28 0.36
CA ASP A 50 13.19 5.87 0.55
C ASP A 50 13.75 5.45 1.93
N LEU A 51 12.88 5.25 2.92
CA LEU A 51 13.30 5.04 4.30
C LEU A 51 13.65 3.57 4.57
N ASN A 52 12.93 2.65 3.92
CA ASN A 52 13.10 1.20 4.11
C ASN A 52 14.06 0.57 3.09
N GLY A 53 14.48 1.31 2.06
CA GLY A 53 15.46 0.89 1.06
C GLY A 53 14.88 -0.03 -0.02
N ASP A 54 13.57 0.00 -0.28
CA ASP A 54 12.92 -0.85 -1.28
C ASP A 54 12.97 -0.31 -2.72
N GLY A 55 13.50 0.92 -2.89
CA GLY A 55 13.64 1.62 -4.16
C GLY A 55 12.43 2.47 -4.56
N VAL A 56 11.41 2.59 -3.71
CA VAL A 56 10.21 3.39 -3.92
C VAL A 56 10.11 4.48 -2.84
N ILE A 57 9.49 5.61 -3.16
CA ILE A 57 9.11 6.63 -2.18
C ILE A 57 7.60 6.65 -2.12
N GLY A 58 7.04 6.26 -0.97
CA GLY A 58 5.61 6.12 -0.80
C GLY A 58 5.18 4.66 -0.85
N ALA A 59 3.95 4.39 -0.39
CA ALA A 59 3.37 3.06 -0.49
C ALA A 59 3.40 2.57 -1.94
N PRO A 60 3.86 1.33 -2.21
CA PRO A 60 3.85 0.79 -3.55
C PRO A 60 2.40 0.78 -4.01
N THR A 61 2.12 1.49 -5.09
CA THR A 61 0.86 1.28 -5.79
C THR A 61 0.89 -0.18 -6.20
N SER A 62 0.10 -1.03 -5.55
CA SER A 62 -0.16 -2.37 -6.08
C SER A 62 -0.76 -2.15 -7.45
N SER A 63 0.07 -2.14 -8.49
CA SER A 63 -0.36 -2.41 -9.83
C SER A 63 -0.89 -3.82 -9.72
N ALA A 64 -2.19 -3.94 -9.49
CA ALA A 64 -2.92 -5.16 -9.80
C ALA A 64 -2.60 -5.41 -11.28
N THR A 65 -1.56 -6.21 -11.53
CA THR A 65 -1.43 -6.91 -12.78
C THR A 65 -2.74 -7.67 -12.88
N ALA A 66 -3.65 -7.17 -13.71
CA ALA A 66 -4.56 -8.04 -14.43
C ALA A 66 -3.65 -9.14 -14.96
N GLN A 67 -3.72 -10.31 -14.33
CA GLN A 67 -3.12 -11.52 -14.82
C GLN A 67 -3.77 -11.71 -16.18
N ALA A 68 -3.10 -11.26 -17.25
CA ALA A 68 -3.43 -11.62 -18.60
C ALA A 68 -3.27 -13.14 -18.64
N GLN A 69 -4.38 -13.85 -18.49
CA GLN A 69 -4.46 -15.26 -18.79
C GLN A 69 -4.14 -15.38 -20.29
N PRO A 70 -3.03 -16.02 -20.68
CA PRO A 70 -2.75 -16.22 -22.08
C PRO A 70 -3.79 -17.21 -22.63
N GLY A 71 -4.66 -16.69 -23.49
CA GLY A 71 -5.60 -17.37 -24.38
C GLY A 71 -5.93 -18.84 -24.13
N SER A 72 -7.13 -19.09 -23.59
CA SER A 72 -7.99 -20.16 -24.09
C SER A 72 -9.35 -19.55 -24.42
N GLU A 73 -9.63 -19.41 -25.72
CA GLU A 73 -10.90 -18.92 -26.25
C GLU A 73 -12.06 -19.90 -25.94
N ALA A 74 -13.18 -19.37 -25.40
CA ALA A 74 -14.56 -19.50 -25.92
C ALA A 74 -15.62 -19.37 -24.81
N PRO A 75 -16.90 -19.15 -25.17
CA PRO A 75 -17.56 -17.90 -25.56
C PRO A 75 -18.39 -17.33 -24.38
N HIS A 76 -19.00 -16.16 -24.54
CA HIS A 76 -20.00 -15.63 -23.59
C HIS A 76 -20.91 -16.76 -23.06
N HIS A 77 -20.96 -16.99 -21.75
CA HIS A 77 -21.84 -18.01 -21.18
C HIS A 77 -23.10 -17.33 -20.62
N TRP A 78 -24.18 -17.44 -21.39
CA TRP A 78 -25.57 -17.20 -20.97
C TRP A 78 -26.04 -18.38 -20.08
N THR A 79 -26.71 -18.12 -18.95
CA THR A 79 -27.44 -19.17 -18.20
C THR A 79 -28.91 -19.17 -18.62
N ILE A 80 -29.46 -20.36 -18.89
CA ILE A 80 -30.87 -20.57 -19.26
C ILE A 80 -31.65 -21.06 -18.03
N ASP A 81 -32.73 -20.36 -17.64
CA ASP A 81 -33.73 -20.86 -16.68
C ASP A 81 -34.87 -21.58 -17.42
N SER A 82 -35.19 -22.81 -16.99
CA SER A 82 -36.01 -23.77 -17.72
C SER A 82 -37.53 -23.67 -17.46
N HIS A 83 -38.03 -22.67 -16.74
CA HIS A 83 -39.47 -22.57 -16.42
C HIS A 83 -40.19 -21.28 -16.85
N LEU A 84 -39.49 -20.28 -17.41
CA LEU A 84 -40.15 -19.07 -17.96
C LEU A 84 -39.80 -18.67 -19.40
N GLY A 85 -38.89 -19.36 -20.10
CA GLY A 85 -38.88 -19.38 -21.58
C GLY A 85 -38.79 -18.05 -22.35
N TYR A 86 -38.32 -16.93 -21.76
CA TYR A 86 -38.05 -15.64 -22.41
C TYR A 86 -36.82 -14.92 -21.77
N LEU A 87 -36.00 -14.23 -22.58
CA LEU A 87 -34.62 -13.77 -22.25
C LEU A 87 -34.56 -12.34 -21.69
N ILE A 88 -33.79 -12.05 -20.63
CA ILE A 88 -33.79 -10.71 -20.02
C ILE A 88 -32.36 -10.18 -19.75
N SER A 89 -32.00 -9.14 -20.50
CA SER A 89 -30.87 -8.25 -20.22
C SER A 89 -31.19 -7.36 -19.02
N HIS A 90 -30.20 -7.04 -18.20
CA HIS A 90 -30.13 -5.66 -17.71
C HIS A 90 -29.27 -4.87 -18.70
#